data_AF-A0A6S7KHF6-F1
#
_entry.id   AF-A0A6S7KHF6-F1
#
_cell.length_a   1.000
_cell.length_b   1.000
_cell.length_c   1.000
_cell.angle_alpha   90.00
_cell.angle_beta   90.00
_cell.angle_gamma   90.00
#
_symmetry.space_group_name_H-M   'P 1'
#
loop_
_entity.id
_entity.type
_entity.pdbx_description
1 polymer ?
#
loop_
_entity_poly.entity_id
_entity_poly.type
_entity_poly.pdbx_seq_one_letter_code
_entity_poly.pdbx_strand_id
1 'polypeptide(L)'
;ITDLPIDEYHICEQFVHYHKESCKEALSPDEIRESSLDSSYSINDCSTSFRGSELVDWLLEVGLVADRITAVHYGNSLLRGRVIRHSQNRYYFRDSNRTYEFCPGWNSKVVQERC
;
A
#
# COMPACT_ATOMS: atom_id res chain seq x y z
N ILE A 1 20.71 -1.48 -4.87
CA ILE A 1 19.91 -0.34 -4.36
C ILE A 1 18.44 -0.70 -4.64
N THR A 2 17.69 -1.33 -3.75
CA THR A 2 17.44 -1.02 -2.34
C THR A 2 17.43 -2.28 -1.49
N ASP A 3 18.42 -2.43 -0.60
CA ASP A 3 18.36 -3.35 0.53
C ASP A 3 17.47 -2.66 1.57
N LEU A 4 16.22 -3.12 1.71
CA LEU A 4 15.34 -2.61 2.76
C LEU A 4 15.85 -3.17 4.09
N PRO A 5 16.01 -2.33 5.13
CA PRO A 5 16.36 -2.85 6.45
C PRO A 5 15.34 -3.89 6.90
N ILE A 6 15.78 -4.92 7.62
CA ILE A 6 14.98 -6.09 8.05
C ILE A 6 13.62 -5.69 8.66
N ASP A 7 13.60 -4.58 9.40
CA ASP A 7 12.40 -4.04 10.05
C ASP A 7 11.36 -3.54 9.02
N GLU A 8 11.79 -2.92 7.92
CA GLU A 8 10.90 -2.45 6.86
C GLU A 8 10.31 -3.63 6.06
N TYR A 9 11.05 -4.74 5.92
CA TYR A 9 10.54 -5.96 5.30
C TYR A 9 9.45 -6.61 6.15
N HIS A 10 9.68 -6.76 7.46
CA HIS A 10 8.71 -7.40 8.36
C HIS A 10 7.40 -6.60 8.43
N ILE A 11 7.50 -5.26 8.46
CA ILE A 11 6.35 -4.36 8.38
C ILE A 11 5.53 -4.61 7.11
N CYS A 12 6.20 -4.74 5.95
CA CYS A 12 5.52 -5.00 4.68
C CYS A 12 4.83 -6.37 4.67
N GLU A 13 5.50 -7.41 5.17
CA GLU A 13 4.97 -8.77 5.23
C GLU A 13 3.75 -8.85 6.16
N GLN A 14 3.85 -8.31 7.38
CA GLN A 14 2.74 -8.26 8.33
C GLN A 14 1.56 -7.47 7.76
N PHE A 15 1.84 -6.32 7.13
CA PHE A 15 0.79 -5.53 6.51
C PHE A 15 0.08 -6.30 5.40
N VAL A 16 0.83 -6.93 4.49
CA VAL A 16 0.26 -7.68 3.37
C VAL A 16 -0.56 -8.87 3.86
N HIS A 17 -0.09 -9.57 4.88
CA HIS A 17 -0.71 -10.80 5.37
C HIS A 17 -1.93 -10.56 6.27
N TYR A 18 -1.90 -9.56 7.15
CA TYR A 18 -2.93 -9.36 8.17
C TYR A 18 -3.81 -8.14 7.95
N HIS A 19 -3.33 -7.12 7.23
CA HIS A 19 -3.94 -5.81 7.20
C HIS A 19 -4.41 -5.37 5.81
N LYS A 20 -3.87 -5.96 4.74
CA LYS A 20 -4.14 -5.54 3.35
C LYS A 20 -5.61 -5.63 2.99
N GLU A 21 -6.29 -6.72 3.33
CA GLU A 21 -7.71 -6.88 2.98
C GLU A 21 -8.59 -5.89 3.74
N SER A 22 -8.46 -5.79 5.07
CA SER A 22 -9.20 -4.83 5.88
C SER A 22 -8.91 -3.38 5.48
N CYS A 23 -7.67 -3.08 5.10
CA CYS A 23 -7.28 -1.76 4.59
C CYS A 23 -7.96 -1.47 3.25
N LYS A 24 -8.01 -2.44 2.33
CA LYS A 24 -8.71 -2.27 1.04
C LYS A 24 -10.21 -2.04 1.22
N GLU A 25 -10.86 -2.75 2.13
CA GLU A 25 -12.29 -2.56 2.41
C GLU A 25 -12.57 -1.18 2.99
N ALA A 26 -11.74 -0.72 3.93
CA ALA A 26 -11.88 0.60 4.53
C ALA A 26 -11.57 1.75 3.57
N LEU A 27 -10.62 1.57 2.65
CA LEU A 27 -10.21 2.57 1.66
C LEU A 27 -11.02 2.53 0.35
N SER A 28 -11.84 1.49 0.13
CA SER A 28 -12.80 1.40 -0.97
C SER A 28 -14.25 1.34 -0.49
N PRO A 29 -14.74 2.30 0.32
CA PRO A 29 -16.06 2.16 0.90
C PRO A 29 -17.18 2.24 -0.15
N ASP A 30 -17.14 3.13 -1.15
CA ASP A 30 -18.36 3.37 -1.95
C ASP A 30 -18.21 4.17 -3.29
N GLU A 31 -17.07 4.18 -3.98
CA GLU A 31 -17.01 4.77 -5.34
C GLU A 31 -17.33 3.74 -6.43
N ILE A 32 -18.62 3.70 -6.78
CA ILE A 32 -19.23 3.41 -8.07
C ILE A 32 -18.26 2.99 -9.21
N ARG A 33 -18.46 1.73 -9.63
CA ARG A 33 -18.23 1.19 -10.99
C ARG A 33 -18.44 2.26 -12.08
N GLU A 34 -17.47 2.48 -12.96
CA GLU A 34 -17.68 2.36 -14.42
C GLU A 34 -16.48 2.80 -15.28
N SER A 35 -16.36 2.09 -16.40
CA SER A 35 -15.69 2.44 -17.66
C SER A 35 -14.19 2.14 -17.80
N SER A 36 -13.87 0.90 -18.21
CA SER A 36 -13.75 0.62 -19.67
C SER A 36 -13.25 -0.81 -19.92
N LEU A 37 -14.12 -1.61 -20.56
CA LEU A 37 -13.83 -2.75 -21.44
C LEU A 37 -12.73 -3.75 -21.02
N ASP A 38 -13.15 -4.87 -20.43
CA ASP A 38 -13.26 -6.14 -21.17
C ASP A 38 -13.67 -7.27 -20.21
N SER A 39 -14.58 -8.10 -20.68
CA SER A 39 -15.27 -9.16 -19.94
C SER A 39 -14.41 -10.42 -19.79
N SER A 40 -13.13 -10.27 -19.41
CA SER A 40 -12.20 -11.38 -19.21
C SER A 40 -11.00 -11.02 -18.31
N TYR A 41 -11.23 -10.32 -17.20
CA TYR A 41 -10.22 -10.22 -16.13
C TYR A 41 -10.65 -11.13 -14.99
N SER A 42 -9.98 -12.27 -14.95
CA SER A 42 -9.84 -13.11 -13.78
C SER A 42 -9.47 -12.26 -12.56
N ILE A 43 -9.96 -12.63 -11.39
CA ILE A 43 -9.45 -12.39 -10.03
C ILE A 43 -7.97 -11.90 -10.01
N ASN A 44 -7.66 -10.61 -10.22
CA ASN A 44 -6.29 -10.12 -10.08
C ASN A 44 -6.21 -8.72 -9.44
N ASP A 45 -6.62 -8.55 -8.18
CA ASP A 45 -6.08 -7.56 -7.20
C ASP A 45 -5.72 -6.11 -7.66
N CYS A 46 -6.22 -5.61 -8.81
CA CYS A 46 -5.72 -4.43 -9.52
C CYS A 46 -6.86 -3.42 -9.71
N SER A 47 -7.18 -2.62 -8.69
CA SER A 47 -7.83 -1.31 -8.91
C SER A 47 -8.02 -0.46 -7.64
N THR A 48 -7.62 -0.95 -6.46
CA THR A 48 -7.81 -0.17 -5.23
C THR A 48 -6.81 0.99 -5.17
N SER A 49 -7.28 2.16 -5.58
CA SER A 49 -6.59 3.45 -5.45
C SER A 49 -7.11 4.17 -4.20
N PHE A 50 -6.22 4.80 -3.44
CA PHE A 50 -6.56 5.48 -2.19
C PHE A 50 -5.69 6.73 -2.00
N ARG A 51 -6.11 7.66 -1.15
CA ARG A 51 -5.34 8.86 -0.83
C ARG A 51 -4.36 8.58 0.31
N GLY A 52 -3.19 9.22 0.25
CA GLY A 52 -2.18 9.10 1.31
C GLY A 52 -2.72 9.47 2.69
N SER A 53 -3.57 10.51 2.76
CA SER A 53 -4.24 10.88 4.01
C SER A 53 -5.21 9.82 4.53
N GLU A 54 -5.93 9.12 3.65
CA GLU A 54 -6.86 8.06 4.05
C GLU A 54 -6.11 6.85 4.61
N LEU A 55 -4.96 6.48 4.01
CA LEU A 55 -4.12 5.43 4.58
C LEU A 55 -3.60 5.82 5.97
N VAL A 56 -3.20 7.08 6.17
CA VAL A 56 -2.70 7.57 7.46
C VAL A 56 -3.80 7.54 8.52
N ASP A 57 -4.99 8.02 8.19
CA ASP A 57 -6.15 7.96 9.09
C ASP A 57 -6.53 6.52 9.42
N TRP A 58 -6.54 5.63 8.43
CA TRP A 58 -6.79 4.21 8.65
C TRP A 58 -5.76 3.56 9.58
N LEU A 59 -4.45 3.82 9.36
CA LEU A 59 -3.37 3.28 10.20
C LEU A 59 -3.52 3.71 11.67
N LEU A 60 -3.98 4.94 11.91
CA LEU A 60 -4.25 5.46 13.25
C LEU A 60 -5.48 4.80 13.86
N GLU A 61 -6.55 4.63 13.08
CA GLU A 61 -7.81 4.03 13.53
C GLU A 61 -7.63 2.58 14.00
N VAL A 62 -6.85 1.78 13.25
CA VAL A 62 -6.53 0.40 13.65
C VAL A 62 -5.43 0.31 14.71
N GLY A 63 -4.82 1.44 15.08
CA GLY A 63 -3.78 1.50 16.12
C GLY A 63 -2.43 0.91 15.70
N LEU A 64 -2.13 0.82 14.39
CA LEU A 64 -0.83 0.34 13.90
C LEU A 64 0.30 1.35 14.14
N VAL A 65 -0.06 2.62 14.30
CA VAL A 65 0.86 3.74 14.50
C VAL A 65 0.34 4.67 15.59
N ALA A 66 1.25 5.31 16.31
CA ALA A 66 0.90 6.24 17.39
C ALA A 66 0.52 7.64 16.89
N ASP A 67 1.14 8.09 15.80
CA ASP A 67 1.01 9.45 15.29
C ASP A 67 1.07 9.48 13.75
N ARG A 68 0.59 10.58 13.15
CA ARG A 68 0.66 10.80 11.69
C ARG A 68 2.09 10.77 11.16
N ILE A 69 3.08 11.18 11.95
CA ILE A 69 4.50 11.15 11.57
C ILE A 69 4.95 9.69 11.38
N THR A 70 4.66 8.84 12.36
CA THR A 70 4.95 7.40 12.32
C THR A 70 4.16 6.70 11.21
N ALA A 71 2.93 7.13 10.94
CA ALA A 71 2.14 6.68 9.79
C ALA A 71 2.82 6.99 8.45
N VAL A 72 3.41 8.17 8.31
CA VAL A 72 4.17 8.53 7.10
C VAL A 72 5.42 7.66 6.96
N HIS A 73 6.13 7.37 8.05
CA HIS A 73 7.25 6.43 8.02
C HIS A 73 6.80 5.03 7.61
N TYR A 74 5.69 4.55 8.18
CA TYR A 74 5.08 3.27 7.82
C TYR A 74 4.73 3.19 6.33
N GLY A 75 4.05 4.20 5.80
CA GLY A 75 3.73 4.30 4.37
C GLY A 75 4.97 4.36 3.47
N ASN A 76 6.07 4.98 3.93
CA ASN A 76 7.34 4.95 3.21
C ASN A 76 7.94 3.54 3.15
N SER A 77 7.86 2.77 4.24
CA SER A 77 8.29 1.36 4.25
C SER A 77 7.48 0.54 3.24
N LEU A 78 6.15 0.70 3.22
CA LEU A 78 5.27 0.04 2.25
C LEU A 78 5.60 0.43 0.79
N LEU A 79 5.92 1.70 0.55
CA LEU A 79 6.26 2.19 -0.79
C LEU A 79 7.61 1.64 -1.27
N ARG A 80 8.62 1.60 -0.39
CA ARG A 80 9.93 0.99 -0.70
C ARG A 80 9.83 -0.52 -0.89
N GLY A 81 9.04 -1.19 -0.04
CA GLY A 81 8.73 -2.61 -0.12
C GLY A 81 7.84 -2.99 -1.31
N ARG A 82 7.45 -2.01 -2.13
CA ARG A 82 6.59 -2.17 -3.31
C ARG A 82 5.23 -2.79 -2.99
N VAL A 83 4.74 -2.63 -1.76
CA VAL A 83 3.37 -2.98 -1.37
C VAL A 83 2.40 -1.97 -1.98
N ILE A 84 2.78 -0.70 -1.94
CA ILE A 84 2.02 0.42 -2.51
C ILE A 84 2.88 1.19 -3.52
N ARG A 85 2.24 1.89 -4.45
CA ARG A 85 2.90 2.73 -5.45
C ARG A 85 2.21 4.09 -5.53
N HIS A 86 3.01 5.14 -5.70
CA HIS A 86 2.49 6.48 -6.00
C HIS A 86 2.18 6.61 -7.49
N SER A 87 1.01 7.15 -7.88
CA SER A 87 0.62 7.25 -9.30
C SER A 87 1.59 8.13 -10.13
N GLN A 88 2.30 9.08 -9.51
CA GLN A 88 3.37 9.87 -10.17
C GLN A 88 4.78 9.29 -9.97
N ASN A 89 4.91 8.03 -9.54
CA ASN A 89 6.17 7.32 -9.33
C ASN A 89 7.18 8.06 -8.41
N ARG A 90 6.68 8.67 -7.33
CA ARG A 90 7.50 9.36 -6.34
C ARG A 90 8.04 8.37 -5.31
N TYR A 91 9.24 8.62 -4.82
CA TYR A 91 9.96 7.77 -3.85
C TYR A 91 9.56 7.99 -2.39
N TYR A 92 8.68 8.95 -2.11
CA TYR A 92 8.31 9.32 -0.75
C TYR A 92 6.80 9.36 -0.57
N PHE A 93 6.34 8.70 0.49
CA PHE A 93 4.96 8.76 0.94
C PHE A 93 4.70 10.10 1.66
N ARG A 94 3.49 10.65 1.48
CA ARG A 94 3.04 11.89 2.12
C ARG A 94 1.59 11.77 2.57
N ASP A 95 1.33 12.17 3.81
CA ASP A 95 -0.01 12.42 4.35
C ASP A 95 -0.64 13.62 3.62
N SER A 96 -1.29 13.35 2.50
CA SER A 96 -1.88 14.37 1.62
C SER A 96 -2.86 13.71 0.65
N ASN A 97 -3.58 14.53 -0.11
CA ASN A 97 -4.52 14.10 -1.14
C ASN A 97 -3.83 13.53 -2.41
N ARG A 98 -2.68 12.85 -2.25
CA ARG A 98 -1.94 12.18 -3.31
C ARG A 98 -2.49 10.77 -3.45
N THR A 99 -2.67 10.33 -4.68
CA THR A 99 -3.19 9.00 -4.98
C THR A 99 -2.07 7.96 -4.96
N TYR A 100 -2.37 6.84 -4.31
CA TYR A 100 -1.56 5.65 -4.22
C TYR A 100 -2.40 4.44 -4.60
N GLU A 101 -1.73 3.39 -5.07
CA GLU A 101 -2.36 2.16 -5.53
C GLU A 101 -1.63 0.96 -4.92
N PHE A 102 -2.37 -0.10 -4.60
CA PHE A 102 -1.78 -1.37 -4.17
C PHE A 102 -1.11 -2.10 -5.34
N CYS A 103 0.09 -2.61 -5.12
CA CYS A 103 0.76 -3.44 -6.11
C CYS A 103 0.20 -4.88 -6.07
N PRO A 104 -0.08 -5.51 -7.23
CA PRO A 104 -0.65 -6.86 -7.30
C PRO A 104 0.35 -7.99 -6.98
N GLY A 105 1.63 -7.68 -6.78
CA GLY A 105 2.71 -8.66 -6.72
C GLY A 105 3.76 -8.37 -5.67
N TRP A 106 3.35 -8.11 -4.42
CA TRP A 106 4.31 -8.20 -3.31
C TRP A 106 4.83 -9.64 -3.27
N ASN A 107 6.10 -9.82 -3.63
CA ASN A 107 6.76 -11.12 -3.63
C ASN A 107 7.91 -11.06 -2.62
N SER A 108 7.75 -11.76 -1.51
CA SER A 108 8.77 -11.92 -0.47
C SER A 108 10.13 -12.36 -1.04
N LYS A 109 10.13 -13.18 -2.10
CA LYS A 109 11.35 -13.69 -2.74
C LYS A 109 12.08 -12.67 -3.61
N VAL A 110 11.37 -11.76 -4.29
CA VAL A 110 12.00 -10.76 -5.17
C VAL A 110 12.76 -9.70 -4.38
N VAL A 111 12.39 -9.47 -3.12
CA VAL A 111 13.12 -8.58 -2.21
C VAL A 111 14.44 -9.22 -1.73
N GLN A 112 14.51 -10.55 -1.68
CA GLN A 112 15.70 -11.31 -1.24
C GLN A 112 16.67 -11.70 -2.37
N GLU A 113 16.22 -11.80 -3.63
CA GLU A 113 17.05 -12.24 -4.78
C GLU A 113 17.93 -11.13 -5.39
N ARG A 114 18.29 -10.10 -4.63
CA ARG A 114 19.32 -9.11 -5.01
C ARG A 114 20.44 -8.94 -3.98
N CYS A 115 20.62 -9.94 -3.11
CA CYS A 115 21.86 -10.15 -2.36
C CYS A 115 22.95 -10.77 -3.25
#